data_AF-A0A953QSI0-F1
#
_entry.id   AF-A0A953QSI0-F1
#
_cell.length_a   1.000
_cell.length_b   1.000
_cell.length_c   1.000
_cell.angle_alpha   90.00
_cell.angle_beta   90.00
_cell.angle_gamma   90.00
#
_symmetry.space_group_name_H-M   'P 1'
#
loop_
_entity.id
_entity.type
_entity.pdbx_description
1 polymer ?
#
loop_
_entity_poly.entity_id
_entity_poly.type
_entity_poly.pdbx_seq_one_letter_code
_entity_poly.pdbx_strand_id
1 'polypeptide(L)' 'MKELRPLTPEQLARAEERLRYPRPGSRIEAAQRFGVDLSTLIEQLRLSPAERVRRIHEAAQIAEQVRGAARTQK' A
#
# COMPACT_ATOMS: atom_id res chain seq x y z
N MET A 1 18.57 8.57 15.55
CA MET A 1 17.62 8.27 14.44
C MET A 1 17.01 9.58 13.98
N LYS A 2 16.76 9.77 12.68
CA LYS A 2 16.02 10.97 12.22
C LYS A 2 14.55 10.82 12.64
N GLU A 3 13.96 11.88 13.17
CA GLU A 3 12.52 11.93 13.42
C GLU A 3 11.77 11.76 12.09
N LEU A 4 10.84 10.80 12.05
CA LEU A 4 9.94 10.61 10.91
C LEU A 4 8.71 11.50 11.12
N ARG A 5 8.52 12.47 10.23
CA ARG A 5 7.36 13.38 10.24
C ARG A 5 6.38 12.99 9.13
N PRO A 6 5.06 13.19 9.33
CA PRO A 6 4.09 13.02 8.27
C PRO A 6 4.44 13.89 7.05
N LEU A 7 4.18 13.38 5.86
CA LEU A 7 4.28 14.16 4.64
C LEU A 7 3.20 15.24 4.63
N THR A 8 3.53 16.44 4.13
CA THR A 8 2.50 17.42 3.78
C THR A 8 1.68 16.91 2.58
N PRO A 9 0.47 17.44 2.33
CA PRO A 9 -0.32 17.08 1.16
C PRO A 9 0.44 17.23 -0.17
N GLU A 10 1.26 18.28 -0.32
CA GLU A 10 2.04 18.54 -1.52
C GLU A 10 3.18 17.54 -1.67
N GLN A 11 3.84 17.18 -0.57
CA GLN A 11 4.89 16.16 -0.57
C GLN A 11 4.31 14.79 -0.91
N LEU A 12 3.12 14.48 -0.41
CA LEU A 12 2.39 13.26 -0.71
C LEU A 12 2.03 13.19 -2.19
N ALA A 13 1.45 14.25 -2.76
CA ALA A 13 1.10 14.33 -4.18
C ALA A 13 2.34 14.14 -5.07
N ARG A 14 3.46 14.77 -4.71
CA ARG A 14 4.73 14.61 -5.43
C ARG A 14 5.29 13.19 -5.32
N ALA A 15 5.11 12.52 -4.18
CA ALA A 15 5.52 11.13 -4.03
C ALA A 15 4.65 10.19 -4.88
N GLU A 16 3.33 10.39 -4.89
CA GLU A 16 2.39 9.65 -5.73
C GLU A 16 2.72 9.80 -7.22
N GLU A 17 2.95 11.04 -7.68
CA GLU A 17 3.30 11.32 -9.09
C GLU A 17 4.58 10.57 -9.51
N ARG A 18 5.62 10.58 -8.68
CA ARG A 18 6.88 9.88 -8.96
C ARG A 18 6.73 8.36 -9.01
N LEU A 19 5.79 7.80 -8.25
CA LEU A 19 5.49 6.37 -8.27
C LEU A 19 4.65 6.00 -9.48
N ARG A 20 3.70 6.86 -9.89
CA ARG A 20 2.87 6.65 -11.09
C ARG A 20 3.69 6.80 -12.37
N TYR A 21 4.62 7.75 -12.41
CA TYR A 21 5.48 8.04 -13.54
C TYR A 21 6.96 8.00 -13.13
N PRO A 22 7.52 6.81 -12.91
CA PRO A 22 8.93 6.68 -12.58
C PRO A 22 9.79 7.29 -13.69
N ARG A 23 10.75 8.13 -13.31
CA ARG A 23 11.70 8.68 -14.28
C ARG A 23 12.57 7.55 -14.86
N PRO A 24 12.86 7.56 -16.18
CA PRO A 24 13.80 6.61 -16.77
C PRO A 24 15.14 6.61 -16.05
N GLY A 25 15.70 5.42 -15.80
CA GLY A 25 16.95 5.21 -15.07
C GLY A 25 16.84 5.41 -13.55
N SER A 26 15.66 5.71 -13.01
CA SER A 26 15.48 5.89 -11.57
C SER A 26 15.42 4.57 -10.82
N ARG A 27 15.69 4.60 -9.51
CA ARG A 27 15.51 3.44 -8.63
C ARG A 27 14.05 2.97 -8.55
N ILE A 28 13.09 3.90 -8.74
CA ILE A 28 11.67 3.57 -8.76
C ILE A 28 11.35 2.73 -10.00
N GLU A 29 11.86 3.13 -11.17
CA GLU A 29 11.71 2.36 -12.40
C GLU A 29 12.40 0.99 -12.28
N ALA A 30 13.60 0.94 -11.71
CA ALA A 30 14.31 -0.32 -11.47
C ALA A 30 13.52 -1.27 -10.55
N ALA A 31 12.91 -0.75 -9.48
CA ALA A 31 12.07 -1.52 -8.59
C ALA A 31 10.83 -2.06 -9.32
N GLN A 32 10.17 -1.23 -10.14
CA GLN A 32 9.04 -1.65 -10.95
C GLN A 32 9.42 -2.78 -11.92
N ARG A 33 10.56 -2.64 -12.63
CA ARG A 33 11.06 -3.68 -13.55
C ARG A 33 11.46 -4.97 -12.84
N PHE A 34 11.87 -4.88 -11.57
CA PHE A 34 12.14 -6.05 -10.73
C PHE A 34 10.85 -6.75 -10.24
N GLY A 35 9.68 -6.15 -10.46
CA GLY A 35 8.39 -6.70 -10.04
C GLY A 35 7.87 -6.16 -8.71
N VAL A 36 8.44 -5.06 -8.19
CA VAL A 36 7.84 -4.35 -7.05
C VAL A 36 6.53 -3.70 -7.49
N ASP A 37 5.43 -4.07 -6.84
CA ASP A 37 4.12 -3.47 -7.13
C ASP A 37 4.02 -2.06 -6.53
N LEU A 38 4.19 -1.06 -7.41
CA LEU A 38 4.01 0.35 -7.05
C LEU A 38 2.54 0.75 -6.92
N SER A 39 1.61 -0.01 -7.50
CA SER A 39 0.17 0.29 -7.43
C SER A 39 -0.34 0.13 -6.00
N THR A 40 0.01 -0.98 -5.34
CA THR A 40 -0.31 -1.18 -3.92
C THR A 40 0.30 -0.08 -3.06
N LEU A 41 1.54 0.33 -3.32
CA LEU A 41 2.17 1.42 -2.57
C LEU A 41 1.43 2.75 -2.73
N ILE A 42 1.02 3.10 -3.96
CA ILE A 42 0.22 4.30 -4.24
C ILE A 42 -1.14 4.23 -3.51
N GLU A 43 -1.83 3.10 -3.54
CA GLU A 43 -3.08 2.94 -2.80
C GLU A 43 -2.90 3.20 -1.31
N GLN A 44 -1.86 2.64 -0.71
CA GLN A 44 -1.59 2.85 0.71
C GLN A 44 -1.32 4.32 1.03
N LEU A 45 -0.58 5.03 0.17
CA LEU A 45 -0.29 6.46 0.37
C LEU A 45 -1.53 7.34 0.43
N ARG A 46 -2.61 6.97 -0.27
CA ARG A 46 -3.89 7.70 -0.23
C ARG A 46 -4.67 7.49 1.06
N LEU A 47 -4.38 6.42 1.79
CA LEU A 47 -5.06 6.09 3.03
C LEU A 47 -4.34 6.74 4.22
N SER A 48 -5.11 7.37 5.09
CA SER A 48 -4.67 7.73 6.44
C SER A 48 -4.27 6.48 7.24
N PRO A 49 -3.44 6.61 8.28
CA PRO A 49 -3.08 5.48 9.14
C PRO A 49 -4.29 4.73 9.69
N ALA A 50 -5.36 5.45 10.08
CA ALA A 50 -6.59 4.84 10.59
C ALA A 50 -7.32 4.02 9.52
N GLU A 51 -7.39 4.51 8.29
CA GLU A 51 -8.01 3.78 7.17
C GLU A 51 -7.23 2.52 6.81
N ARG A 52 -5.90 2.55 6.87
CA ARG A 52 -5.08 1.36 6.64
C ARG A 52 -5.38 0.26 7.67
N VAL A 53 -5.46 0.64 8.95
CA VAL A 53 -5.78 -0.31 10.03
C VAL A 53 -7.19 -0.88 9.85
N ARG A 54 -8.17 -0.04 9.49
CA ARG A 54 -9.54 -0.51 9.19
C ARG A 54 -9.55 -1.53 8.04
N ARG A 55 -8.89 -1.25 6.92
CA ARG A 55 -8.81 -2.15 5.76
C ARG A 55 -8.17 -3.49 6.12
N ILE A 56 -7.12 -3.49 6.95
CA ILE A 56 -6.47 -4.71 7.44
C ILE A 56 -7.43 -5.51 8.34
N HIS A 57 -8.14 -4.84 9.25
CA HIS A 57 -9.10 -5.49 10.13
C HIS A 57 -10.24 -6.15 9.33
N GLU A 58 -10.79 -5.45 8.35
CA GLU A 58 -11.83 -5.98 7.44
C GLU A 58 -11.33 -7.22 6.68
N ALA A 59 -10.12 -7.17 6.13
CA ALA A 59 -9.51 -8.31 5.45
C ALA A 59 -9.34 -9.52 6.39
N ALA A 60 -8.95 -9.29 7.64
CA ALA A 60 -8.84 -10.36 8.64
C ALA A 60 -10.20 -11.00 8.96
N GLN A 61 -11.27 -10.21 9.09
CA GLN A 61 -12.62 -10.72 9.32
C GLN A 61 -13.08 -11.62 8.16
N ILE A 62 -12.86 -11.19 6.92
CA ILE A 62 -13.20 -11.97 5.72
C ILE A 62 -12.42 -13.29 5.71
N ALA A 63 -11.12 -13.26 6.01
CA ALA A 63 -10.29 -14.46 6.06
C ALA A 63 -10.80 -15.48 7.10
N GLU A 64 -11.23 -15.02 8.27
CA GLU A 64 -11.80 -15.91 9.29
C GLU A 64 -13.16 -16.51 8.86
N GLN A 65 -14.00 -15.74 8.17
CA GLN A 65 -15.26 -16.26 7.62
C GLN A 65 -15.02 -17.37 6.58
N VAL A 66 -14.08 -17.15 5.66
CA VAL A 66 -13.69 -18.15 4.65
C VAL A 66 -13.14 -19.41 5.33
N ARG A 67 -12.28 -19.25 6.35
CA ARG A 67 -11.74 -20.37 7.14
C ARG A 67 -12.87 -21.16 7.81
N GLY A 68 -13.88 -20.48 8.37
CA GLY A 68 -15.05 -21.10 8.96
C GLY A 68 -15.88 -21.92 7.96
N ALA A 69 -16.20 -21.33 6.80
CA ALA A 69 -16.97 -22.00 5.75
C ALA A 69 -16.26 -23.24 5.19
N ALA A 70 -14.93 -23.19 5.03
CA ALA A 70 -14.14 -24.33 4.57
C ALA A 70 -14.13 -25.50 5.58
N ARG A 71 -14.31 -25.23 6.88
CA ARG A 71 -14.43 -26.28 7.91
C ARG A 71 -15.77 -27.00 7.88
N THR A 72 -16.85 -26.30 7.53
CA THR A 72 -18.20 -26.89 7.50
C THR A 72 -18.50 -27.69 6.23
N GLN A 73 -17.66 -27.58 5.20
CA GLN A 73 -17.79 -28.34 3.94
C GLN A 73 -16.96 -29.65 3.92
N LYS A 74 -16.25 -29.97 5.01
CA LYS A 74 -15.64 -31.28 5.25
C LYS A 74 -16.54 -32.12 6.15
#